data_AF-A0A850GLD5-F1
#
_entry.id   AF-A0A850GLD5-F1
#
_cell.length_a   1.000
_cell.length_b   1.000
_cell.length_c   1.000
_cell.angle_alpha   90.00
_cell.angle_beta   90.00
_cell.angle_gamma   90.00
#
_symmetry.space_group_name_H-M   'P 1'
#
loop_
_entity.id
_entity.type
_entity.pdbx_description
1 polymer ?
#
loop_
_entity_poly.entity_id
_entity_poly.type
_entity_poly.pdbx_seq_one_letter_code
_entity_poly.pdbx_strand_id
1 'polypeptide(L)'
;MAAELSPEQEWTLITCGLIAHADDMLEFGEWDQILNLIDARVEDEAMQPWLDMLGDRRALERRFLELEPPLPDFAEVLLEQGWRMALADGAASEVEAAVHDRVAERLGVSAERAAALRADWTKDAAARAELVIAFAAALANLDGRMESAEAAQFDSLLERMPVSVARRVELADLLYAPPELGALGDRLVALGADARLSVLRDIAPLVSASHSGARERALFFELAELAAIPAERAAALLQV
;
A
#
# COMPACT_ATOMS: atom_id res chain seq x y z
N MET A 1 -7.13 -7.96 -29.30
CA MET A 1 -5.96 -7.07 -29.40
C MET A 1 -5.49 -6.88 -27.99
N ALA A 2 -4.24 -7.20 -27.65
CA ALA A 2 -3.75 -7.05 -26.29
C ALA A 2 -3.98 -5.59 -25.86
N ALA A 3 -4.60 -5.38 -24.69
CA ALA A 3 -4.73 -4.04 -24.15
C ALA A 3 -3.31 -3.51 -23.92
N GLU A 4 -2.92 -2.52 -24.71
CA GLU A 4 -1.59 -1.91 -24.65
C GLU A 4 -1.54 -1.07 -23.37
N LEU A 5 -0.64 -1.41 -22.44
CA LEU A 5 -0.40 -0.60 -21.25
C LEU A 5 0.02 0.80 -21.70
N SER A 6 -0.43 1.83 -20.99
CA SER A 6 0.14 3.16 -21.20
C SER A 6 1.65 3.14 -20.84
N PRO A 7 2.47 4.03 -21.42
CA PRO A 7 3.88 4.13 -21.05
C PRO A 7 4.09 4.25 -19.53
N GLU A 8 3.23 4.99 -18.83
CA GLU A 8 3.27 5.16 -17.37
C GLU A 8 2.97 3.85 -16.62
N GLN A 9 1.97 3.10 -17.08
CA GLN A 9 1.63 1.80 -16.49
C GLN A 9 2.75 0.78 -16.71
N GLU A 10 3.34 0.77 -17.91
CA GLU A 10 4.47 -0.09 -18.22
C GLU A 10 5.69 0.25 -17.35
N TRP A 11 6.02 1.54 -17.24
CA TRP A 11 7.09 1.99 -16.33
C TRP A 11 6.86 1.56 -14.89
N THR A 12 5.62 1.69 -14.40
CA THR A 12 5.24 1.29 -13.04
C THR A 12 5.42 -0.21 -12.85
N LEU A 13 4.92 -1.02 -13.78
CA LEU A 13 5.03 -2.48 -13.74
C LEU A 13 6.49 -2.93 -13.75
N ILE A 14 7.31 -2.37 -14.64
CA ILE A 14 8.74 -2.71 -14.73
C ILE A 14 9.49 -2.28 -13.47
N THR A 15 9.21 -1.07 -12.96
CA THR A 15 9.88 -0.55 -11.74
C THR A 15 9.55 -1.41 -10.52
N CYS A 16 8.26 -1.68 -10.28
CA CYS A 16 7.84 -2.52 -9.16
C CYS A 16 8.36 -3.95 -9.31
N GLY A 17 8.33 -4.51 -10.53
CA GLY A 17 8.89 -5.83 -10.80
C GLY A 17 10.39 -5.92 -10.51
N LEU A 18 11.18 -4.94 -10.96
CA LEU A 18 12.62 -4.93 -10.67
C LEU A 18 12.93 -4.87 -9.18
N ILE A 19 12.13 -4.13 -8.42
CA ILE A 19 12.26 -4.02 -6.96
C ILE A 19 11.87 -5.33 -6.28
N ALA A 20 10.75 -5.95 -6.65
CA ALA A 20 10.34 -7.25 -6.13
C ALA A 20 11.35 -8.37 -6.43
N HIS A 21 12.16 -8.23 -7.50
CA HIS A 21 13.25 -9.16 -7.82
C HIS A 21 14.59 -8.81 -7.17
N ALA A 22 14.66 -7.77 -6.33
CA ALA A 22 15.95 -7.25 -5.87
C ALA A 22 16.70 -8.25 -4.98
N ASP A 23 16.01 -8.94 -4.09
CA ASP A 23 16.57 -9.86 -3.10
C ASP A 23 16.40 -11.36 -3.45
N ASP A 24 15.91 -11.64 -4.67
CA ASP A 24 15.62 -12.99 -5.20
C ASP A 24 14.56 -13.78 -4.38
N MET A 25 13.77 -13.10 -3.54
CA MET A 25 12.70 -13.69 -2.73
C MET A 25 11.33 -13.22 -3.24
N LEU A 26 10.77 -13.91 -4.24
CA LEU A 26 9.41 -13.62 -4.72
C LEU A 26 8.37 -14.35 -3.87
N GLU A 27 7.52 -13.59 -3.20
CA GLU A 27 6.41 -14.15 -2.44
C GLU A 27 5.14 -14.28 -3.28
N PHE A 28 4.40 -15.37 -3.04
CA PHE A 28 3.13 -15.62 -3.72
C PHE A 28 2.10 -14.57 -3.26
N GLY A 29 1.81 -13.59 -4.12
CA GLY A 29 0.83 -12.52 -3.87
C GLY A 29 1.34 -11.11 -4.16
N GLU A 30 2.65 -10.91 -4.34
CA GLU A 30 3.23 -9.61 -4.72
C GLU A 30 2.75 -9.15 -6.09
N TRP A 31 2.46 -10.10 -6.99
CA TRP A 31 1.92 -9.82 -8.31
C TRP A 31 0.54 -9.19 -8.28
N ASP A 32 -0.35 -9.66 -7.41
CA ASP A 32 -1.67 -9.07 -7.25
C ASP A 32 -1.55 -7.62 -6.73
N GLN A 33 -0.54 -7.32 -5.92
CA GLN A 33 -0.26 -5.96 -5.46
C GLN A 33 0.21 -5.06 -6.60
N ILE A 34 1.12 -5.55 -7.47
CA ILE A 34 1.57 -4.80 -8.65
C ILE A 34 0.40 -4.53 -9.61
N LEU A 35 -0.46 -5.52 -9.83
CA LEU A 35 -1.63 -5.38 -10.71
C LEU A 35 -2.67 -4.40 -10.16
N ASN A 36 -2.90 -4.41 -8.85
CA ASN A 36 -3.76 -3.42 -8.18
C ASN A 36 -3.19 -2.00 -8.28
N LEU A 37 -1.86 -1.84 -8.25
CA LEU A 37 -1.17 -0.56 -8.36
C LEU A 37 -1.35 0.14 -9.71
N ILE A 38 -1.43 -0.63 -10.80
CA ILE A 38 -1.54 -0.09 -12.16
C ILE A 38 -2.99 0.14 -12.64
N ASP A 39 -4.00 -0.13 -11.78
CA ASP A 39 -5.44 -0.12 -12.09
C ASP A 39 -5.73 -0.70 -13.48
N ALA A 40 -4.99 -1.76 -13.82
CA ALA A 40 -5.00 -2.32 -15.15
C ALA A 40 -6.27 -3.12 -15.31
N ARG A 41 -7.32 -2.49 -15.84
CA ARG A 41 -8.45 -3.17 -16.49
C ARG A 41 -7.98 -3.82 -17.79
N VAL A 42 -7.07 -4.77 -17.66
CA VAL A 42 -6.55 -5.58 -18.75
C VAL A 42 -7.29 -6.91 -18.69
N GLU A 43 -7.91 -7.31 -19.80
CA GLU A 43 -8.55 -8.62 -19.92
C GLU A 43 -7.52 -9.73 -19.65
N ASP A 44 -7.93 -10.84 -19.01
CA ASP A 44 -7.04 -11.93 -18.56
C ASP A 44 -6.07 -12.41 -19.65
N GLU A 45 -6.52 -12.49 -20.90
CA GLU A 45 -5.71 -12.93 -22.05
C GLU A 45 -4.57 -11.96 -22.41
N ALA A 46 -4.74 -10.66 -22.13
CA ALA A 46 -3.72 -9.63 -22.32
C ALA A 46 -2.79 -9.48 -21.10
N MET A 47 -3.15 -10.10 -19.96
CA MET A 47 -2.37 -10.06 -18.72
C MET A 47 -1.25 -11.10 -18.68
N GLN A 48 -1.48 -12.28 -19.26
CA GLN A 48 -0.53 -13.40 -19.20
C GLN A 48 0.90 -13.04 -19.65
N PRO A 49 1.12 -12.29 -20.75
CA PRO A 49 2.48 -11.91 -21.16
C PRO A 49 3.21 -11.04 -20.13
N TRP A 50 2.46 -10.21 -19.39
CA TRP A 50 3.01 -9.38 -18.32
C TRP A 50 3.35 -10.20 -17.09
N LEU A 51 2.51 -11.16 -16.71
CA LEU A 51 2.81 -12.11 -15.64
C LEU A 51 4.04 -12.96 -15.97
N ASP A 52 4.16 -13.44 -17.21
CA ASP A 52 5.32 -14.20 -17.68
C ASP A 52 6.60 -13.33 -17.61
N MET A 53 6.53 -12.06 -18.00
CA MET A 53 7.64 -11.12 -17.89
C MET A 53 8.00 -10.82 -16.43
N LEU A 54 7.00 -10.59 -15.58
CA LEU A 54 7.19 -10.36 -14.15
C LEU A 54 7.82 -11.58 -13.47
N GLY A 55 7.60 -12.79 -13.96
CA GLY A 55 8.31 -13.99 -13.49
C GLY A 55 9.77 -14.12 -13.96
N ASP A 56 10.23 -13.29 -14.92
CA ASP A 56 11.57 -13.34 -15.51
C ASP A 56 12.34 -12.02 -15.30
N ARG A 57 13.21 -12.01 -14.28
CA ARG A 57 14.13 -10.90 -14.00
C ARG A 57 14.91 -10.42 -15.23
N ARG A 58 15.35 -11.32 -16.10
CA ARG A 58 16.12 -10.95 -17.30
C ARG A 58 15.24 -10.30 -18.36
N ALA A 59 13.97 -10.71 -18.45
CA ALA A 59 13.00 -10.03 -19.30
C ALA A 59 12.72 -8.61 -18.79
N LEU A 60 12.51 -8.44 -17.48
CA LEU A 60 12.35 -7.12 -16.85
C LEU A 60 13.54 -6.19 -17.09
N GLU A 61 14.76 -6.68 -16.88
CA GLU A 61 15.98 -5.90 -17.12
C GLU A 61 16.13 -5.47 -18.58
N ARG A 62 15.86 -6.37 -19.52
CA ARG A 62 15.87 -6.02 -20.96
C ARG A 62 14.84 -4.96 -21.25
N ARG A 63 13.61 -5.12 -20.75
CA ARG A 63 12.53 -4.18 -21.02
C ARG A 63 12.83 -2.81 -20.41
N PHE A 64 13.29 -2.78 -19.16
CA PHE A 64 13.76 -1.56 -18.51
C PHE A 64 14.81 -0.83 -19.35
N LEU A 65 15.76 -1.56 -19.95
CA LEU A 65 16.79 -0.97 -20.81
C LEU A 65 16.23 -0.37 -22.11
N GLU A 66 15.12 -0.88 -22.61
CA GLU A 66 14.49 -0.45 -23.86
C GLU A 66 13.47 0.68 -23.69
N LEU A 67 12.96 0.91 -22.47
CA LEU A 67 11.94 1.93 -22.23
C LEU A 67 12.46 3.35 -22.52
N GLU A 68 11.69 4.09 -23.31
CA GLU A 68 11.87 5.54 -23.42
C GLU A 68 11.53 6.20 -22.08
N PRO A 69 12.28 7.24 -21.65
CA PRO A 69 11.98 7.95 -20.42
C PRO A 69 10.53 8.47 -20.39
N PRO A 70 9.81 8.36 -19.25
CA PRO A 70 8.46 8.89 -19.14
C PRO A 70 8.49 10.42 -19.09
N LEU A 71 7.32 11.04 -19.07
CA LEU A 71 7.22 12.49 -18.85
C LEU A 71 7.84 12.85 -17.48
N PRO A 72 8.61 13.95 -17.37
CA PRO A 72 9.32 14.31 -16.13
C PRO A 72 8.41 14.41 -14.90
N ASP A 73 7.18 14.90 -15.07
CA ASP A 73 6.21 15.06 -13.98
C ASP A 73 5.75 13.71 -13.39
N PHE A 74 5.99 12.60 -14.09
CA PHE A 74 5.66 11.25 -13.64
C PHE A 74 6.79 10.60 -12.81
N ALA A 75 8.01 11.15 -12.84
CA ALA A 75 9.18 10.51 -12.25
C ALA A 75 9.04 10.29 -10.73
N GLU A 76 8.60 11.31 -9.99
CA GLU A 76 8.47 11.19 -8.53
C GLU A 76 7.34 10.21 -8.14
N VAL A 77 6.21 10.24 -8.85
CA VAL A 77 5.10 9.30 -8.66
C VAL A 77 5.55 7.87 -8.91
N LEU A 78 6.27 7.62 -10.00
CA LEU A 78 6.80 6.31 -10.35
C LEU A 78 7.77 5.79 -9.28
N LEU A 79 8.68 6.64 -8.82
CA LEU A 79 9.63 6.31 -7.76
C LEU A 79 8.92 6.03 -6.43
N GLU A 80 7.84 6.73 -6.12
CA GLU A 80 7.03 6.48 -4.94
C GLU A 80 6.35 5.11 -5.01
N GLN A 81 5.74 4.76 -6.15
CA GLN A 81 5.10 3.44 -6.31
C GLN A 81 6.12 2.30 -6.21
N GLY A 82 7.28 2.47 -6.84
CA GLY A 82 8.38 1.51 -6.70
C GLY A 82 8.80 1.34 -5.24
N TRP A 83 8.95 2.44 -4.51
CA TRP A 83 9.34 2.36 -3.10
C TRP A 83 8.27 1.77 -2.19
N ARG A 84 6.98 1.97 -2.52
CA ARG A 84 5.88 1.28 -1.81
C ARG A 84 5.97 -0.23 -1.94
N MET A 85 6.40 -0.74 -3.10
CA MET A 85 6.67 -2.17 -3.30
C MET A 85 7.80 -2.65 -2.38
N ALA A 86 8.90 -1.89 -2.29
CA ALA A 86 10.02 -2.22 -1.40
C ALA A 86 9.66 -2.22 0.10
N LEU A 87 8.51 -1.65 0.47
CA LEU A 87 8.04 -1.60 1.85
C LEU A 87 6.95 -2.64 2.14
N ALA A 88 6.59 -3.48 1.17
CA ALA A 88 5.46 -4.42 1.28
C ALA A 88 5.65 -5.40 2.45
N ASP A 89 6.88 -5.82 2.73
CA ASP A 89 7.24 -6.72 3.83
C ASP A 89 7.44 -5.98 5.19
N GLY A 90 7.47 -4.65 5.15
CA GLY A 90 7.66 -3.76 6.29
C GLY A 90 9.01 -3.09 6.41
N ALA A 91 10.01 -3.45 5.60
CA ALA A 91 11.29 -2.75 5.58
C ALA A 91 12.07 -3.00 4.28
N ALA A 92 12.39 -1.92 3.57
CA ALA A 92 13.24 -2.01 2.41
C ALA A 92 14.71 -2.31 2.76
N SER A 93 15.33 -3.16 1.96
CA SER A 93 16.73 -3.56 2.01
C SER A 93 17.65 -2.60 1.26
N GLU A 94 18.96 -2.71 1.49
CA GLU A 94 19.97 -1.97 0.72
C GLU A 94 19.96 -2.36 -0.77
N VAL A 95 19.56 -3.59 -1.09
CA VAL A 95 19.53 -4.08 -2.47
C VAL A 95 18.36 -3.46 -3.25
N GLU A 96 17.18 -3.38 -2.63
CA GLU A 96 16.03 -2.66 -3.21
C GLU A 96 16.30 -1.17 -3.35
N ALA A 97 16.97 -0.56 -2.38
CA ALA A 97 17.42 0.83 -2.47
C ALA A 97 18.35 1.05 -3.66
N ALA A 98 19.28 0.12 -3.94
CA ALA A 98 20.16 0.21 -5.10
C ALA A 98 19.41 0.06 -6.43
N VAL A 99 18.41 -0.81 -6.50
CA VAL A 99 17.52 -0.91 -7.68
C VAL A 99 16.73 0.38 -7.87
N HIS A 100 16.18 0.93 -6.78
CA HIS A 100 15.47 2.21 -6.79
C HIS A 100 16.35 3.37 -7.28
N ASP A 101 17.60 3.45 -6.80
CA ASP A 101 18.57 4.45 -7.24
C ASP A 101 18.87 4.34 -8.75
N ARG A 102 18.96 3.11 -9.29
CA ARG A 102 19.16 2.87 -10.73
C ARG A 102 17.96 3.34 -11.55
N VAL A 103 16.75 3.15 -11.05
CA VAL A 103 15.53 3.69 -11.69
C VAL A 103 15.54 5.21 -11.63
N ALA A 104 15.85 5.79 -10.47
CA ALA A 104 15.94 7.25 -10.28
C ALA A 104 16.94 7.90 -11.25
N GLU A 105 18.12 7.31 -11.42
CA GLU A 105 19.14 7.81 -12.36
C GLU A 105 18.61 7.87 -13.79
N ARG A 106 17.90 6.82 -14.24
CA ARG A 106 17.30 6.77 -15.58
C ARG A 106 16.20 7.81 -15.79
N LEU A 107 15.53 8.22 -14.71
CA LEU A 107 14.52 9.28 -14.70
C LEU A 107 15.12 10.68 -14.52
N GLY A 108 16.44 10.81 -14.39
CA GLY A 108 17.12 12.09 -14.17
C GLY A 108 17.03 12.61 -12.73
N VAL A 109 16.70 11.74 -11.78
CA VAL A 109 16.67 12.05 -10.34
C VAL A 109 17.99 11.62 -9.70
N SER A 110 18.66 12.53 -9.00
CA SER A 110 19.91 12.24 -8.29
C SER A 110 19.69 11.23 -7.15
N ALA A 111 20.70 10.39 -6.87
CA ALA A 111 20.67 9.46 -5.73
C ALA A 111 20.40 10.17 -4.38
N GLU A 112 20.93 11.38 -4.16
CA GLU A 112 20.66 12.14 -2.93
C GLU A 112 19.19 12.53 -2.79
N ARG A 113 18.56 13.00 -3.88
CA ARG A 113 17.12 13.28 -3.90
C ARG A 113 16.29 12.01 -3.72
N ALA A 114 16.67 10.91 -4.40
CA ALA A 114 15.98 9.63 -4.26
C ALA A 114 16.04 9.13 -2.80
N ALA A 115 17.21 9.19 -2.17
CA ALA A 115 17.37 8.81 -0.76
C ALA A 115 16.53 9.68 0.20
N ALA A 116 16.46 11.00 -0.03
CA ALA A 116 15.62 11.89 0.75
C ALA A 116 14.12 11.54 0.61
N LEU A 117 13.66 11.32 -0.62
CA LEU A 117 12.28 10.89 -0.90
C LEU A 117 11.95 9.57 -0.22
N ARG A 118 12.84 8.57 -0.32
CA ARG A 118 12.66 7.28 0.36
C ARG A 118 12.50 7.43 1.87
N ALA A 119 13.30 8.28 2.50
CA ALA A 119 13.19 8.53 3.94
C ALA A 119 11.83 9.12 4.33
N ASP A 120 11.33 10.09 3.55
CA ASP A 120 10.02 10.69 3.76
C ASP A 120 8.89 9.66 3.55
N TRP A 121 8.93 8.90 2.45
CA TRP A 121 7.91 7.89 2.14
C TRP A 121 7.90 6.73 3.13
N THR A 122 9.06 6.27 3.61
CA THR A 122 9.13 5.24 4.66
C THR A 122 8.48 5.73 5.95
N LYS A 123 8.74 6.99 6.34
CA LYS A 123 8.11 7.60 7.52
C LYS A 123 6.59 7.70 7.36
N ASP A 124 6.12 8.14 6.21
CA ASP A 124 4.69 8.29 5.92
C ASP A 124 3.98 6.93 5.86
N ALA A 125 4.61 5.92 5.27
CA ALA A 125 4.10 4.54 5.23
C ALA A 125 3.94 3.96 6.64
N ALA A 126 4.97 4.10 7.49
CA ALA A 126 4.91 3.66 8.87
C ALA A 126 3.83 4.41 9.68
N ALA A 127 3.76 5.74 9.56
CA ALA A 127 2.75 6.54 10.25
C ALA A 127 1.32 6.16 9.84
N ARG A 128 1.10 5.88 8.55
CA ARG A 128 -0.18 5.39 8.02
C ARG A 128 -0.51 4.01 8.58
N ALA A 129 0.42 3.07 8.50
CA ALA A 129 0.25 1.70 8.99
C ALA A 129 -0.13 1.67 10.47
N GLU A 130 0.58 2.44 11.30
CA GLU A 130 0.26 2.57 12.73
C GLU A 130 -1.14 3.12 12.97
N LEU A 131 -1.59 4.08 12.16
CA LEU A 131 -2.94 4.64 12.28
C LEU A 131 -4.01 3.63 11.86
N VAL A 132 -3.78 2.88 10.78
CA VAL A 132 -4.67 1.80 10.32
C VAL A 132 -4.81 0.72 11.40
N ILE A 133 -3.69 0.25 11.97
CA ILE A 133 -3.70 -0.75 13.04
C ILE A 133 -4.41 -0.22 14.28
N ALA A 134 -4.16 1.03 14.66
CA ALA A 134 -4.84 1.63 15.80
C ALA A 134 -6.36 1.72 15.62
N PHE A 135 -6.84 2.07 14.42
CA PHE A 135 -8.26 2.03 14.11
C PHE A 135 -8.82 0.60 14.11
N ALA A 136 -8.08 -0.36 13.58
CA ALA A 136 -8.47 -1.77 13.60
C ALA A 136 -8.65 -2.29 15.03
N ALA A 137 -7.71 -1.97 15.94
CA ALA A 137 -7.81 -2.32 17.35
C ALA A 137 -9.03 -1.67 18.03
N ALA A 138 -9.31 -0.40 17.72
CA ALA A 138 -10.46 0.32 18.26
C ALA A 138 -11.80 -0.23 17.72
N LEU A 139 -11.84 -0.66 16.46
CA LEU A 139 -13.00 -1.31 15.84
C LEU A 139 -13.27 -2.68 16.46
N ALA A 140 -12.24 -3.52 16.61
CA ALA A 140 -12.32 -4.84 17.23
C ALA A 140 -12.73 -4.82 18.72
N ASN A 141 -12.71 -3.64 19.36
CA ASN A 141 -13.11 -3.46 20.76
C ASN A 141 -14.28 -2.48 20.91
N LEU A 142 -15.02 -2.18 19.83
CA LEU A 142 -16.02 -1.10 19.82
C LEU A 142 -17.17 -1.31 20.82
N ASP A 143 -17.48 -2.57 21.14
CA ASP A 143 -18.49 -2.97 22.13
C ASP A 143 -17.88 -3.44 23.47
N GLY A 144 -16.56 -3.35 23.61
CA GLY A 144 -15.80 -3.81 24.78
C GLY A 144 -15.66 -5.33 24.88
N ARG A 145 -15.98 -6.09 23.82
CA ARG A 145 -15.83 -7.54 23.74
C ARG A 145 -15.05 -7.90 22.48
N MET A 146 -13.82 -8.34 22.65
CA MET A 146 -13.03 -8.86 21.54
C MET A 146 -13.48 -10.28 21.18
N GLU A 147 -14.06 -10.46 20.00
CA GLU A 147 -14.36 -11.78 19.45
C GLU A 147 -13.14 -12.41 18.77
N SER A 148 -13.05 -13.74 18.76
CA SER A 148 -11.93 -14.45 18.13
C SER A 148 -11.79 -14.16 16.63
N ALA A 149 -12.91 -13.89 15.95
CA ALA A 149 -12.91 -13.56 14.53
C ALA A 149 -12.33 -12.16 14.27
N GLU A 150 -12.62 -11.18 15.14
CA GLU A 150 -12.08 -9.82 15.05
C GLU A 150 -10.59 -9.79 15.38
N ALA A 151 -10.16 -10.56 16.38
CA ALA A 151 -8.75 -10.76 16.69
C ALA A 151 -7.98 -11.35 15.49
N ALA A 152 -8.52 -12.38 14.84
CA ALA A 152 -7.90 -12.97 13.65
C ALA A 152 -7.83 -11.99 12.47
N GLN A 153 -8.85 -11.14 12.28
CA GLN A 153 -8.83 -10.09 11.25
C GLN A 153 -7.80 -9.01 11.57
N PHE A 154 -7.66 -8.62 12.84
CA PHE A 154 -6.63 -7.70 13.29
C PHE A 154 -5.22 -8.25 13.05
N ASP A 155 -4.97 -9.50 13.41
CA ASP A 155 -3.67 -10.15 13.20
C ASP A 155 -3.32 -10.21 11.71
N SER A 156 -4.27 -10.62 10.87
CA SER A 156 -4.08 -10.67 9.41
C SER A 156 -3.86 -9.28 8.79
N LEU A 157 -4.44 -8.22 9.35
CA LEU A 157 -4.13 -6.85 8.94
C LEU A 157 -2.70 -6.49 9.37
N LEU A 158 -2.35 -6.70 10.63
CA LEU A 158 -1.07 -6.37 11.23
C LEU A 158 0.10 -7.03 10.49
N GLU A 159 -0.06 -8.28 10.05
CA GLU A 159 0.92 -9.01 9.23
C GLU A 159 1.20 -8.36 7.88
N ARG A 160 0.18 -7.76 7.25
CA ARG A 160 0.28 -7.11 5.92
C ARG A 160 0.70 -5.65 5.97
N MET A 161 0.83 -5.07 7.16
CA MET A 161 1.18 -3.66 7.29
C MET A 161 2.69 -3.44 7.10
N PRO A 162 3.08 -2.34 6.42
CA PRO A 162 4.48 -2.02 6.14
C PRO A 162 5.17 -1.46 7.40
N VAL A 163 5.37 -2.32 8.40
CA VAL A 163 6.05 -2.02 9.66
C VAL A 163 7.09 -3.10 9.97
N SER A 164 8.18 -2.70 10.64
CA SER A 164 9.21 -3.65 11.03
C SER A 164 8.68 -4.71 12.00
N VAL A 165 9.31 -5.89 12.02
CA VAL A 165 8.94 -7.00 12.93
C VAL A 165 8.91 -6.55 14.39
N ALA A 166 9.91 -5.77 14.83
CA ALA A 166 9.96 -5.23 16.18
C ALA A 166 8.75 -4.33 16.50
N ARG A 167 8.39 -3.44 15.55
CA ARG A 167 7.26 -2.53 15.71
C ARG A 167 5.92 -3.28 15.65
N ARG A 168 5.84 -4.34 14.84
CA ARG A 168 4.66 -5.21 14.74
C ARG A 168 4.29 -5.83 16.09
N VAL A 169 5.29 -6.28 16.86
CA VAL A 169 5.08 -6.82 18.22
C VAL A 169 4.49 -5.76 19.15
N GLU A 170 5.02 -4.53 19.12
CA GLU A 170 4.49 -3.42 19.94
C GLU A 170 3.06 -3.03 19.54
N LEU A 171 2.75 -3.09 18.24
CA LEU A 171 1.43 -2.74 17.73
C LEU A 171 0.37 -3.81 18.02
N ALA A 172 0.78 -5.07 18.23
CA ALA A 172 -0.13 -6.13 18.66
C ALA A 172 -0.77 -5.83 20.02
N ASP A 173 -0.05 -5.15 20.92
CA ASP A 173 -0.57 -4.78 22.25
C ASP A 173 -1.77 -3.82 22.19
N LEU A 174 -1.92 -3.07 21.09
CA LEU A 174 -3.06 -2.17 20.89
C LEU A 174 -4.39 -2.91 20.90
N LEU A 175 -4.40 -4.19 20.53
CA LEU A 175 -5.62 -5.00 20.56
C LEU A 175 -6.19 -5.14 21.99
N TYR A 176 -5.34 -5.11 23.01
CA TYR A 176 -5.76 -5.19 24.42
C TYR A 176 -5.94 -3.83 25.08
N ALA A 177 -5.33 -2.78 24.52
CA ALA A 177 -5.41 -1.41 25.01
C ALA A 177 -5.61 -0.44 23.82
N PRO A 178 -6.80 -0.46 23.19
CA PRO A 178 -7.04 0.31 21.98
C PRO A 178 -7.03 1.82 22.28
N PRO A 179 -6.49 2.65 21.37
CA PRO A 179 -6.55 4.10 21.52
C PRO A 179 -7.99 4.62 21.42
N GLU A 180 -8.22 5.80 21.99
CA GLU A 180 -9.52 6.48 21.87
C GLU A 180 -9.76 6.97 20.44
N LEU A 181 -10.98 6.73 19.92
CA LEU A 181 -11.36 7.11 18.56
C LEU A 181 -11.18 8.61 18.27
N GLY A 182 -11.41 9.48 19.26
CA GLY A 182 -11.18 10.92 19.11
C GLY A 182 -9.72 11.26 18.80
N ALA A 183 -8.79 10.66 19.54
CA ALA A 183 -7.35 10.86 19.31
C ALA A 183 -6.90 10.30 17.94
N LEU A 184 -7.53 9.21 17.49
CA LEU A 184 -7.28 8.68 16.14
C LEU A 184 -7.85 9.58 15.05
N GLY A 185 -9.02 10.18 15.28
CA GLY A 185 -9.61 11.20 14.40
C GLY A 185 -8.70 12.41 14.21
N ASP A 186 -8.13 12.94 15.30
CA ASP A 186 -7.19 14.07 15.24
C ASP A 186 -5.94 13.74 14.41
N ARG A 187 -5.40 12.52 14.58
CA ARG A 187 -4.27 12.01 13.77
C ARG A 187 -4.64 11.87 12.31
N LEU A 188 -5.84 11.40 12.01
CA LEU A 188 -6.34 11.25 10.65
C LEU A 188 -6.45 12.61 9.93
N VAL A 189 -7.00 13.62 10.61
CA VAL A 189 -7.16 14.97 10.04
C VAL A 189 -5.81 15.63 9.72
N ALA A 190 -4.76 15.30 10.49
CA ALA A 190 -3.41 15.82 10.28
C ALA A 190 -2.72 15.26 9.01
N LEU A 191 -3.22 14.16 8.42
CA LEU A 191 -2.68 13.59 7.19
C LEU A 191 -3.11 14.36 5.94
N GLY A 192 -2.33 14.23 4.86
CA GLY A 192 -2.73 14.69 3.52
C GLY A 192 -3.94 13.94 2.96
N ALA A 193 -4.64 14.51 1.98
CA ALA A 193 -5.90 13.97 1.47
C ALA A 193 -5.79 12.52 0.95
N ASP A 194 -4.74 12.21 0.21
CA ASP A 194 -4.52 10.86 -0.33
C ASP A 194 -4.24 9.85 0.78
N ALA A 195 -3.45 10.23 1.78
CA ALA A 195 -3.16 9.38 2.93
C ALA A 195 -4.43 9.08 3.76
N ARG A 196 -5.32 10.07 3.93
CA ARG A 196 -6.61 9.85 4.62
C ARG A 196 -7.49 8.85 3.87
N LEU A 197 -7.56 8.96 2.54
CA LEU A 197 -8.30 8.00 1.72
C LEU A 197 -7.69 6.59 1.80
N SER A 198 -6.36 6.47 1.79
CA SER A 198 -5.69 5.18 1.95
C SER A 198 -6.00 4.52 3.29
N VAL A 199 -6.00 5.29 4.40
CA VAL A 199 -6.39 4.75 5.73
C VAL A 199 -7.80 4.16 5.69
N LEU A 200 -8.78 4.87 5.11
CA LEU A 200 -10.15 4.35 4.98
C LEU A 200 -10.21 3.11 4.10
N ARG A 201 -9.44 3.06 3.01
CA ARG A 201 -9.37 1.88 2.14
C ARG A 201 -8.84 0.65 2.88
N ASP A 202 -7.82 0.83 3.71
CA ASP A 202 -7.20 -0.28 4.45
C ASP A 202 -8.10 -0.82 5.57
N ILE A 203 -8.96 0.04 6.14
CA ILE A 203 -9.90 -0.33 7.22
C ILE A 203 -11.22 -0.91 6.67
N ALA A 204 -11.63 -0.53 5.46
CA ALA A 204 -12.92 -0.93 4.87
C ALA A 204 -13.21 -2.46 4.87
N PRO A 205 -12.22 -3.35 4.62
CA PRO A 205 -12.44 -4.80 4.70
C PRO A 205 -12.88 -5.27 6.09
N LEU A 206 -12.34 -4.68 7.17
CA LEU A 206 -12.72 -5.04 8.55
C LEU A 206 -14.17 -4.67 8.83
N VAL A 207 -14.58 -3.48 8.39
CA VAL A 207 -15.95 -2.99 8.56
C VAL A 207 -16.94 -3.83 7.75
N SER A 208 -16.53 -4.29 6.56
CA SER A 208 -17.36 -5.12 5.69
C SER A 208 -17.52 -6.55 6.23
N ALA A 209 -16.52 -7.07 6.94
CA ALA A 209 -16.52 -8.40 7.53
C ALA A 209 -17.12 -8.47 8.95
N SER A 210 -17.41 -7.34 9.60
CA SER A 210 -17.97 -7.33 10.96
C SER A 210 -19.41 -7.88 11.01
N HIS A 211 -19.67 -8.72 12.01
CA HIS A 211 -20.99 -9.29 12.33
C HIS A 211 -21.93 -8.23 12.95
N SER A 212 -21.37 -7.19 13.57
CA SER A 212 -22.08 -6.08 14.22
C SER A 212 -22.37 -4.90 13.28
N GLY A 213 -22.26 -5.15 11.96
CA GLY A 213 -21.96 -4.19 10.90
C GLY A 213 -22.82 -2.92 10.73
N ALA A 214 -23.84 -2.66 11.56
CA ALA A 214 -24.48 -1.34 11.59
C ALA A 214 -23.61 -0.29 12.33
N ARG A 215 -22.94 -0.68 13.42
CA ARG A 215 -22.21 0.26 14.28
C ARG A 215 -20.83 0.63 13.71
N GLU A 216 -20.11 -0.36 13.19
CA GLU A 216 -18.82 -0.16 12.52
C GLU A 216 -19.00 0.64 11.23
N ARG A 217 -20.09 0.40 10.49
CA ARG A 217 -20.41 1.22 9.31
C ARG A 217 -20.71 2.66 9.68
N ALA A 218 -21.46 2.91 10.76
CA ALA A 218 -21.71 4.27 11.23
C ALA A 218 -20.39 4.98 11.58
N LEU A 219 -19.52 4.32 12.36
CA LEU A 219 -18.19 4.85 12.68
C LEU A 219 -17.34 5.07 11.42
N PHE A 220 -17.37 4.16 10.46
CA PHE A 220 -16.65 4.32 9.19
C PHE A 220 -17.08 5.59 8.43
N PHE A 221 -18.39 5.88 8.40
CA PHE A 221 -18.89 7.10 7.78
C PHE A 221 -18.54 8.37 8.59
N GLU A 222 -18.51 8.30 9.92
CA GLU A 222 -18.02 9.39 10.78
C GLU A 222 -16.52 9.68 10.51
N LEU A 223 -15.71 8.63 10.37
CA LEU A 223 -14.29 8.75 10.01
C LEU A 223 -14.12 9.32 8.60
N ALA A 224 -14.97 8.91 7.64
CA ALA A 224 -14.96 9.46 6.30
C ALA A 224 -15.29 10.96 6.28
N GLU A 225 -16.27 11.40 7.09
CA GLU A 225 -16.60 12.81 7.26
C GLU A 225 -15.42 13.59 7.85
N LEU A 226 -14.80 13.09 8.93
CA LEU A 226 -13.59 13.68 9.52
C LEU A 226 -12.44 13.76 8.51
N ALA A 227 -12.29 12.75 7.67
CA ALA A 227 -11.29 12.71 6.61
C ALA A 227 -11.60 13.63 5.42
N ALA A 228 -12.75 14.33 5.43
CA ALA A 228 -13.28 15.10 4.31
C ALA A 228 -13.45 14.26 3.03
N ILE A 229 -13.84 12.99 3.18
CA ILE A 229 -14.13 12.06 2.08
C ILE A 229 -15.65 11.99 1.88
N PRO A 230 -16.16 12.25 0.65
CA PRO A 230 -17.59 12.19 0.38
C PRO A 230 -18.21 10.83 0.71
N ALA A 231 -19.43 10.83 1.25
CA ALA A 231 -20.13 9.62 1.64
C ALA A 231 -20.29 8.60 0.48
N GLU A 232 -20.49 9.08 -0.75
CA GLU A 232 -20.54 8.21 -1.93
C GLU A 232 -19.23 7.46 -2.16
N ARG A 233 -18.09 8.16 -1.99
CA ARG A 233 -16.77 7.57 -2.13
C ARG A 233 -16.48 6.59 -0.99
N ALA A 234 -16.86 6.92 0.23
CA ALA A 234 -16.75 6.03 1.38
C ALA A 234 -17.61 4.77 1.20
N ALA A 235 -18.85 4.91 0.72
CA ALA A 235 -19.74 3.78 0.46
C ALA A 235 -19.17 2.83 -0.60
N ALA A 236 -18.51 3.36 -1.64
CA ALA A 236 -17.84 2.54 -2.65
C ALA A 236 -16.69 1.69 -2.08
N LEU A 237 -16.02 2.15 -1.01
CA LEU A 237 -14.96 1.36 -0.34
C LEU A 237 -15.51 0.15 0.42
N LEU A 238 -16.79 0.18 0.82
CA LEU A 238 -17.44 -0.93 1.55
C LEU A 238 -18.13 -1.95 0.62
N GLN A 239 -18.03 -1.80 -0.70
CA GLN A 239 -18.63 -2.69 -1.69
C GLN A 239 -17.65 -3.74 -2.25
N VAL A 240 -16.49 -3.89 -1.60
CA VAL A 240 -15.41 -4.81 -2.00
C VAL A 240 -15.72 -6.24 -1.59
#